data_AF-I2FGX2-F1
#
_entry.id   AF-I2FGX2-F1
#
_cell.length_a   1.000
_cell.length_b   1.000
_cell.length_c   1.000
_cell.angle_alpha   90.00
_cell.angle_beta   90.00
_cell.angle_gamma   90.00
#
_symmetry.space_group_name_H-M   'P 1'
#
loop_
_entity.id
_entity.type
_entity.pdbx_description
1 polymer ?
#
loop_
_entity_poly.entity_id
_entity_poly.type
_entity_poly.pdbx_seq_one_letter_code
_entity_poly.pdbx_strand_id
1 'polypeptide(L)' 'AAIKEFFGTSQLSQFMYQINPLSGLTHKRRLSALGPGGLSRE' A
#
# COMPACT_ATOMS: atom_id res chain seq x y z
N ALA A 1 18.90 -0.96 -7.46
CA ALA A 1 18.55 -1.07 -6.02
C ALA A 1 17.16 -0.48 -5.74
N ALA A 2 16.89 0.77 -6.12
CA ALA A 2 15.65 1.50 -5.79
C ALA A 2 14.33 0.77 -6.09
N ILE A 3 14.18 0.12 -7.25
CA ILE A 3 12.92 -0.58 -7.59
C ILE A 3 12.67 -1.78 -6.65
N LYS A 4 13.72 -2.56 -6.33
CA LYS A 4 13.61 -3.71 -5.44
C LYS A 4 13.24 -3.28 -4.01
N GLU A 5 13.84 -2.18 -3.55
CA GLU A 5 13.54 -1.61 -2.24
C GLU A 5 12.10 -1.09 -2.16
N PHE A 6 11.65 -0.36 -3.17
CA PHE A 6 10.28 0.13 -3.23
C PHE A 6 9.25 -1.01 -3.13
N PHE A 7 9.35 -2.04 -3.98
CA PHE A 7 8.37 -3.13 -3.94
C PHE A 7 8.57 -4.10 -2.76
N GLY A 8 9.76 -4.15 -2.18
CA GLY A 8 10.08 -5.06 -1.08
C GLY A 8 9.68 -4.55 0.31
N THR A 9 9.80 -3.24 0.56
CA THR A 9 9.64 -2.68 1.93
C THR A 9 8.83 -1.38 2.01
N SER A 10 8.40 -0.79 0.90
CA SER A 10 7.60 0.44 0.94
C SER A 10 6.26 0.23 1.65
N GLN A 11 5.86 1.19 2.49
CA GLN A 11 4.54 1.24 3.11
C GLN A 11 3.39 1.25 2.08
N LEU A 12 3.64 1.72 0.86
CA LEU A 12 2.67 1.74 -0.24
C LEU A 12 2.63 0.42 -1.03
N SER A 13 3.65 -0.44 -0.89
CA SER A 13 3.71 -1.78 -1.48
C SER A 13 3.17 -2.80 -0.49
N GLN A 14 1.84 -3.00 -0.49
CA GLN A 14 1.15 -3.84 0.49
C GLN A 14 0.78 -5.21 -0.07
N PHE A 15 0.75 -6.22 0.80
CA PHE A 15 0.20 -7.52 0.46
C PHE A 15 -1.28 -7.41 0.11
N MET A 16 -1.69 -8.05 -1.00
CA MET A 16 -3.04 -7.89 -1.50
C MET A 16 -4.07 -8.56 -0.57
N TYR A 17 -5.07 -7.78 -0.14
CA TYR A 17 -6.21 -8.30 0.60
C TYR A 17 -7.18 -9.08 -0.30
N GLN A 18 -7.21 -10.40 -0.15
CA GLN A 18 -7.91 -11.33 -1.06
C GLN A 18 -8.90 -12.27 -0.37
N ILE A 19 -9.51 -11.86 0.75
CA ILE A 19 -10.54 -12.69 1.42
C ILE A 19 -11.75 -12.91 0.50
N ASN A 20 -12.10 -11.91 -0.31
CA ASN A 20 -13.17 -12.02 -1.30
C ASN A 20 -12.97 -11.01 -2.46
N PRO A 21 -13.70 -11.13 -3.58
CA PRO A 21 -13.52 -10.22 -4.72
C PRO A 21 -13.72 -8.73 -4.37
N LEU A 22 -14.68 -8.43 -3.49
CA LEU A 22 -14.94 -7.06 -3.04
C LEU A 22 -13.74 -6.50 -2.25
N SER A 23 -13.14 -7.33 -1.40
CA SER A 23 -11.98 -6.96 -0.59
C SER A 23 -10.78 -6.58 -1.47
N GLY A 24 -10.56 -7.33 -2.55
CA GLY A 24 -9.54 -7.02 -3.56
C GLY A 24 -9.82 -5.74 -4.33
N LEU A 25 -11.10 -5.48 -4.66
CA LEU A 25 -11.52 -4.24 -5.33
C LEU A 25 -11.32 -3.01 -4.45
N THR A 26 -11.75 -3.08 -3.19
CA THR A 26 -11.57 -2.00 -2.22
C THR A 26 -10.09 -1.70 -1.99
N HIS A 27 -9.24 -2.72 -1.88
CA HIS A 27 -7.80 -2.52 -1.70
C HIS A 27 -7.16 -1.83 -2.91
N LYS A 28 -7.47 -2.28 -4.13
CA LYS A 28 -6.94 -1.67 -5.37
C LYS A 28 -7.38 -0.21 -5.56
N ARG A 29 -8.51 0.19 -4.96
CA ARG A 29 -9.07 1.55 -5.05
C ARG A 29 -8.81 2.40 -3.80
N ARG A 30 -7.98 1.92 -2.86
CA ARG A 30 -7.69 2.61 -1.60
C ARG A 30 -6.76 3.81 -1.84
N LEU A 31 -7.10 4.94 -1.22
CA LEU A 31 -6.26 6.15 -1.18
C LEU A 31 -5.64 6.27 0.22
N SER A 32 -4.35 6.63 0.29
CA SER A 32 -3.62 6.83 1.55
C SER A 32 -2.97 8.21 1.56
N ALA A 33 -3.25 8.99 2.60
CA ALA A 33 -2.51 10.21 2.91
C ALA A 33 -1.23 9.94 3.72
N LEU A 34 -1.05 8.70 4.18
CA LEU A 34 0.10 8.26 4.98
C LEU A 34 1.20 7.68 4.10
N GLY A 35 2.45 7.88 4.51
CA GLY A 35 3.65 7.32 3.88
C GLY A 35 4.77 8.36 3.76
N PRO A 36 5.93 7.98 3.18
CA PRO A 36 7.02 8.92 2.90
C PRO A 36 6.53 10.10 2.06
N GLY A 37 6.70 11.33 2.55
CA GLY A 37 6.19 12.55 1.91
C GLY A 37 4.72 12.88 2.18
N GLY A 38 4.02 12.07 2.98
CA GLY A 38 2.65 12.30 3.43
C GLY A 38 2.56 12.64 4.93
N LEU A 39 1.39 12.38 5.52
CA LEU A 39 1.14 12.59 6.94
C LEU A 39 1.74 11.46 7.79
N SER A 40 2.30 11.81 8.94
CA SER A 40 2.61 10.83 10.00
C SER A 40 1.35 10.55 10.83
N ARG A 41 1.33 9.41 11.52
CA ARG A 41 0.22 8.98 12.37
C ARG A 41 0.38 9.38 13.85
N GLU A 42 1.43 10.14 14.15
CA GLU A 42 1.75 10.70 15.47
C GLU A 42 0.91 11.96 15.75
#